data_AF-A0A7J8JN16-F1
#
_entry.id   AF-A0A7J8JN16-F1
#
_cell.length_a   1.000
_cell.length_b   1.000
_cell.length_c   1.000
_cell.angle_alpha   90.00
_cell.angle_beta   90.00
_cell.angle_gamma   90.00
#
_symmetry.space_group_name_H-M   'P 1'
#
loop_
_entity.id
_entity.type
_entity.pdbx_description
1 polymer ?
#
loop_
_entity_poly.entity_id
_entity_poly.type
_entity_poly.pdbx_seq_one_letter_code
_entity_poly.pdbx_strand_id
1 'polypeptide(L)'
;MTDGARLQELTEKLNQLKLIACLSLITNSIVGAVTEGLPDLANRLKRVSAVLLEGMNKGTFNLKEVLNSIGVQTCAEVNKTLMERGLPTLNTEVQANLLGQFSSIEEEDNPIRSLIDKRIQLYMKNLLCLPSPQKCMPPVPGGLAVIQQELEVLGCQYANIVNLNKQVYGPFYANILRKLLFSEEAMGKAEASASAN
;
A
#
# COMPACT_ATOMS: atom_id res chain seq x y z
N MET A 1 -23.89 2.94 -5.83
CA MET A 1 -22.58 2.26 -5.90
C MET A 1 -22.53 1.24 -4.77
N THR A 2 -22.17 -0.01 -5.05
CA THR A 2 -22.07 -1.08 -4.04
C THR A 2 -20.75 -0.98 -3.28
N ASP A 3 -20.65 -1.58 -2.09
CA ASP A 3 -19.38 -1.65 -1.36
C ASP A 3 -18.30 -2.42 -2.13
N GLY A 4 -18.68 -3.41 -2.94
CA GLY A 4 -17.76 -4.09 -3.86
C GLY A 4 -17.09 -3.15 -4.85
N ALA A 5 -17.87 -2.28 -5.52
CA ALA A 5 -17.31 -1.29 -6.44
C ALA A 5 -16.41 -0.27 -5.73
N ARG A 6 -16.79 0.16 -4.52
CA ARG A 6 -15.96 1.06 -3.69
C ARG A 6 -14.62 0.42 -3.31
N LEU A 7 -14.64 -0.84 -2.89
CA LEU A 7 -13.43 -1.59 -2.55
C LEU A 7 -12.53 -1.81 -3.77
N GLN A 8 -13.11 -2.04 -4.94
CA GLN A 8 -12.37 -2.12 -6.18
C GLN A 8 -11.66 -0.79 -6.48
N GLU A 9 -12.35 0.35 -6.41
CA GLU A 9 -11.74 1.67 -6.61
C GLU A 9 -10.59 1.95 -5.61
N LEU A 10 -10.77 1.56 -4.35
CA LEU A 10 -9.72 1.67 -3.34
C LEU A 10 -8.52 0.77 -3.64
N THR A 11 -8.77 -0.44 -4.14
CA THR A 11 -7.70 -1.37 -4.55
C THR A 11 -6.90 -0.81 -5.71
N GLU A 12 -7.58 -0.25 -6.71
CA GLU A 12 -6.96 0.39 -7.87
C GLU A 12 -6.05 1.56 -7.47
N LYS A 13 -6.50 2.41 -6.55
CA LYS A 13 -5.67 3.50 -5.97
C LYS A 13 -4.51 2.96 -5.14
N LEU A 14 -4.73 1.91 -4.35
CA LEU A 14 -3.70 1.33 -3.50
C LEU A 14 -2.56 0.72 -4.33
N ASN A 15 -2.89 0.07 -5.45
CA ASN A 15 -1.90 -0.48 -6.38
C ASN A 15 -0.96 0.60 -6.93
N GLN A 16 -1.52 1.78 -7.26
CA GLN A 16 -0.74 2.93 -7.71
C GLN A 16 0.19 3.46 -6.61
N LEU A 17 -0.35 3.66 -5.40
CA LEU A 17 0.46 4.10 -4.25
C LEU A 17 1.58 3.12 -3.90
N LYS A 18 1.32 1.82 -4.00
CA LYS A 18 2.33 0.77 -3.79
C LYS A 18 3.51 0.93 -4.74
N LEU A 19 3.28 1.16 -6.03
CA LEU A 19 4.36 1.37 -6.99
C LEU A 19 5.13 2.67 -6.71
N ILE A 20 4.42 3.76 -6.39
CA ILE A 20 5.06 5.04 -6.01
C ILE A 20 5.98 4.86 -4.81
N ALA A 21 5.55 4.11 -3.78
CA ALA A 21 6.36 3.82 -2.62
C ALA A 21 7.59 2.95 -2.95
N CYS A 22 7.45 1.95 -3.84
CA CYS A 22 8.57 1.14 -4.32
C CYS A 22 9.62 2.01 -5.03
N LEU A 23 9.17 2.82 -5.99
CA LEU A 23 10.02 3.73 -6.77
C LEU A 23 10.77 4.69 -5.85
N SER A 24 10.05 5.31 -4.90
CA SER A 24 10.64 6.24 -3.94
C SER A 24 11.66 5.57 -3.02
N LEU A 25 11.40 4.32 -2.58
CA LEU A 25 12.34 3.57 -1.77
C LEU A 25 13.62 3.24 -2.55
N ILE A 26 13.50 2.83 -3.81
CA ILE A 26 14.64 2.56 -4.69
C ILE A 26 15.45 3.83 -4.92
N THR A 27 14.79 4.94 -5.28
CA THR A 27 15.47 6.24 -5.46
C THR A 27 16.24 6.63 -4.21
N ASN A 28 15.62 6.57 -3.04
CA ASN A 28 16.29 6.89 -1.78
C ASN A 28 17.43 5.90 -1.46
N SER A 29 17.34 4.64 -1.86
CA SER A 29 18.43 3.68 -1.63
C SER A 29 19.65 3.91 -2.50
N ILE A 30 19.46 4.39 -3.74
CA ILE A 30 20.55 4.57 -4.72
C ILE A 30 21.13 5.99 -4.65
N VAL A 31 20.26 7.00 -4.61
CA VAL A 31 20.65 8.41 -4.66
C VAL A 31 20.28 9.19 -3.39
N GLY A 32 19.88 8.51 -2.31
CA GLY A 32 19.41 9.16 -1.07
C GLY A 32 20.39 10.15 -0.45
N ALA A 33 21.68 9.85 -0.45
CA ALA A 33 22.71 10.77 0.05
C ALA A 33 22.79 12.07 -0.77
N VAL A 34 22.44 11.98 -2.05
CA VAL A 34 22.45 13.08 -3.01
C VAL A 34 21.14 13.87 -2.96
N THR A 35 20.03 13.18 -2.63
CA THR A 35 18.69 13.77 -2.51
C THR A 35 18.31 14.14 -1.08
N GLU A 36 19.23 14.01 -0.11
CA GLU A 36 18.97 14.32 1.29
C GLU A 36 18.63 15.81 1.47
N GLY A 37 17.60 16.09 2.28
CA GLY A 37 17.11 17.45 2.52
C GLY A 37 16.43 18.12 1.33
N LEU A 38 15.99 17.35 0.31
CA LEU A 38 15.26 17.85 -0.86
C LEU A 38 13.80 17.35 -0.89
N PRO A 39 12.92 17.83 0.02
CA PRO A 39 11.51 17.40 0.04
C PRO A 39 10.77 17.75 -1.26
N ASP A 40 11.13 18.87 -1.91
CA ASP A 40 10.51 19.28 -3.17
C ASP A 40 10.84 18.34 -4.33
N LEU A 41 12.05 17.76 -4.36
CA LEU A 41 12.41 16.77 -5.36
C LEU A 41 11.60 15.50 -5.17
N ALA A 42 11.49 15.00 -3.92
CA ALA A 42 10.66 13.84 -3.62
C ALA A 42 9.19 14.05 -4.03
N ASN A 43 8.64 15.25 -3.78
CA ASN A 43 7.29 15.61 -4.21
C ASN A 43 7.14 15.73 -5.73
N ARG A 44 8.16 16.22 -6.46
CA ARG A 44 8.16 16.23 -7.93
C ARG A 44 8.19 14.81 -8.49
N LEU A 45 9.09 13.96 -8.00
CA LEU A 45 9.20 12.56 -8.43
C LEU A 45 7.91 11.79 -8.17
N LYS A 46 7.31 11.94 -6.97
CA LYS A 46 5.99 11.37 -6.65
C LYS A 46 4.93 11.78 -7.67
N ARG A 47 4.83 13.07 -8.01
CA ARG A 47 3.84 13.58 -8.97
C ARG A 47 4.07 13.02 -10.37
N VAL A 48 5.32 12.98 -10.83
CA VAL A 48 5.69 12.37 -12.11
C VAL A 48 5.26 10.90 -12.16
N SER A 49 5.61 10.12 -11.13
CA SER A 49 5.21 8.71 -11.05
C SER A 49 3.68 8.56 -11.02
N ALA A 50 2.97 9.40 -10.26
CA ALA A 50 1.51 9.35 -10.19
C ALA A 50 0.85 9.57 -11.55
N VAL A 51 1.29 10.58 -12.32
CA VAL A 51 0.77 10.87 -13.66
C VAL A 51 1.05 9.70 -14.62
N LEU A 52 2.27 9.17 -14.63
CA LEU A 52 2.63 8.09 -15.54
C LEU A 52 1.97 6.74 -15.19
N LEU A 53 1.65 6.52 -13.91
CA LEU A 53 0.91 5.34 -13.46
C LEU A 53 -0.62 5.48 -13.58
N GLU A 54 -1.12 6.60 -14.09
CA GLU A 54 -2.55 6.79 -14.27
C GLU A 54 -3.13 5.73 -15.23
N GLY A 55 -4.22 5.08 -14.81
CA GLY A 55 -4.85 4.02 -15.61
C GLY A 55 -4.12 2.68 -15.57
N MET A 56 -3.18 2.47 -14.64
CA MET A 56 -2.44 1.20 -14.51
C MET A 56 -3.31 -0.05 -14.29
N ASN A 57 -4.57 0.14 -13.86
CA ASN A 57 -5.52 -0.95 -13.64
C ASN A 57 -6.26 -1.36 -14.94
N LYS A 58 -5.97 -0.71 -16.08
CA LYS A 58 -6.51 -1.07 -17.41
C LYS A 58 -5.68 -2.21 -18.01
N GLY A 59 -6.35 -3.18 -18.64
CA GLY A 59 -5.67 -4.34 -19.24
C GLY A 59 -4.70 -4.04 -20.40
N THR A 60 -4.74 -2.83 -20.96
CA THR A 60 -3.83 -2.38 -22.02
C THR A 60 -2.58 -1.68 -21.49
N PHE A 61 -2.41 -1.60 -20.17
CA PHE A 61 -1.33 -0.82 -19.56
C PHE A 61 0.00 -1.57 -19.61
N ASN A 62 1.01 -0.96 -20.24
CA ASN A 62 2.36 -1.50 -20.31
C ASN A 62 3.19 -1.03 -19.10
N LEU A 63 3.16 -1.80 -18.01
CA LEU A 63 3.85 -1.44 -16.78
C LEU A 63 5.36 -1.29 -16.98
N LYS A 64 5.98 -2.20 -17.74
CA LYS A 64 7.43 -2.16 -18.03
C LYS A 64 7.88 -0.86 -18.67
N GLU A 65 7.17 -0.43 -19.72
CA GLU A 65 7.49 0.79 -20.46
C GLU A 65 7.29 2.03 -19.60
N VAL A 66 6.25 2.04 -18.79
CA VAL A 66 5.98 3.13 -17.83
C VAL A 66 7.08 3.18 -16.76
N LEU A 67 7.48 2.05 -16.17
CA LEU A 67 8.55 2.00 -15.17
C LEU A 67 9.89 2.50 -15.75
N ASN A 68 10.21 2.13 -16.99
CA ASN A 68 11.39 2.63 -17.69
C ASN A 68 11.31 4.16 -17.88
N SER A 69 10.16 4.66 -18.35
CA SER A 69 9.92 6.09 -18.54
C SER A 69 10.04 6.88 -17.23
N ILE A 70 9.50 6.34 -16.13
CA ILE A 70 9.64 6.92 -14.79
C ILE A 70 11.12 6.95 -14.38
N GLY A 71 11.89 5.90 -14.69
CA GLY A 71 13.33 5.83 -14.42
C GLY A 71 14.12 6.92 -15.14
N VAL A 72 13.87 7.10 -16.44
CA VAL A 72 14.49 8.18 -17.24
C VAL A 72 14.14 9.55 -16.68
N GLN A 73 12.86 9.80 -16.36
CA GLN A 73 12.43 11.09 -15.80
C GLN A 73 13.01 11.32 -14.39
N THR A 74 13.16 10.28 -13.59
CA THR A 74 13.80 10.37 -12.28
C THR A 74 15.26 10.77 -12.40
N CYS A 75 16.03 10.13 -13.30
CA CYS A 75 17.40 10.53 -13.59
C CYS A 75 17.49 11.99 -14.05
N ALA A 76 16.59 12.43 -14.94
CA ALA A 76 16.56 13.79 -15.44
C ALA A 76 16.28 14.82 -14.33
N GLU A 77 15.28 14.59 -13.48
CA GLU A 77 14.93 15.49 -12.38
C GLU A 77 16.00 15.55 -11.29
N VAL A 78 16.64 14.41 -10.97
CA VAL A 78 17.78 14.36 -10.04
C VAL A 78 18.97 15.13 -10.62
N ASN A 79 19.35 14.88 -11.88
CA ASN A 79 20.45 15.59 -12.53
C ASN A 79 20.20 17.09 -12.63
N LYS A 80 18.97 17.50 -12.96
CA LYS A 80 18.57 18.91 -12.94
C LYS A 80 18.78 19.54 -11.57
N THR A 81 18.29 18.87 -10.52
CA THR A 81 18.43 19.37 -9.14
C THR A 81 19.89 19.43 -8.68
N LEU A 82 20.74 18.51 -9.16
CA LEU A 82 22.18 18.53 -8.88
C LEU A 82 22.88 19.69 -9.56
N MET A 83 22.59 19.93 -10.85
CA MET A 83 23.14 21.06 -11.59
C MET A 83 22.74 22.41 -10.97
N GLU A 84 21.48 22.55 -10.54
CA GLU A 84 20.99 23.74 -9.83
C GLU A 84 21.76 24.01 -8.52
N ARG A 85 22.37 22.98 -7.93
CA ARG A 85 23.21 23.07 -6.72
C ARG A 85 24.71 23.13 -7.00
N GLY A 86 25.12 23.16 -8.27
CA GLY A 86 26.53 23.13 -8.65
C GLY A 86 27.23 21.80 -8.37
N LEU A 87 26.46 20.71 -8.23
CA LEU A 87 26.97 19.36 -8.00
C LEU A 87 27.08 18.58 -9.32
N PRO A 88 27.98 17.60 -9.42
CA PRO A 88 28.09 16.76 -10.61
C PRO A 88 26.83 15.91 -10.79
N THR A 89 26.44 15.70 -12.05
CA THR A 89 25.34 14.80 -12.41
C THR A 89 25.66 13.35 -12.06
N LEU A 90 24.61 12.54 -11.93
CA LEU A 90 24.75 11.08 -11.76
C LEU A 90 25.56 10.47 -12.90
N ASN A 91 26.49 9.59 -12.57
CA ASN A 91 27.24 8.84 -13.58
C ASN A 91 26.34 7.81 -14.29
N THR A 92 26.80 7.31 -15.44
CA THR A 92 26.03 6.38 -16.28
C THR A 92 25.70 5.08 -15.56
N GLU A 93 26.59 4.58 -14.70
CA GLU A 93 26.39 3.35 -13.93
C GLU A 93 25.24 3.48 -12.93
N VAL A 94 25.19 4.58 -12.17
CA VAL A 94 24.12 4.88 -11.21
C VAL A 94 22.78 5.04 -11.93
N GLN A 95 22.77 5.72 -13.08
CA GLN A 95 21.56 5.85 -13.89
C GLN A 95 21.08 4.49 -14.43
N ALA A 96 21.98 3.68 -14.97
CA ALA A 96 21.66 2.33 -15.46
C ALA A 96 21.14 1.42 -14.33
N ASN A 97 21.76 1.50 -13.15
CA ASN A 97 21.31 0.77 -11.96
C ASN A 97 19.88 1.20 -11.55
N LEU A 98 19.61 2.51 -11.50
CA LEU A 98 18.27 3.02 -11.17
C LEU A 98 17.21 2.51 -12.14
N LEU A 99 17.47 2.59 -13.46
CA LEU A 99 16.55 2.08 -14.48
C LEU A 99 16.33 0.57 -14.37
N GLY A 100 17.39 -0.19 -14.10
CA GLY A 100 17.31 -1.64 -13.88
C GLY A 100 16.44 -2.00 -12.68
N GLN A 101 16.66 -1.32 -11.54
CA GLN A 101 15.88 -1.53 -10.32
C GLN A 101 14.41 -1.11 -10.46
N PHE A 102 14.11 -0.06 -11.23
CA PHE A 102 12.73 0.30 -11.52
C PHE A 102 12.04 -0.73 -12.40
N SER A 103 12.74 -1.23 -13.42
CA SER A 103 12.19 -2.25 -14.32
C SER A 103 11.90 -3.57 -13.61
N SER A 104 12.71 -3.94 -12.61
CA SER A 104 12.50 -5.17 -11.85
C SER A 104 11.27 -5.15 -10.92
N ILE A 105 10.62 -3.99 -10.71
CA ILE A 105 9.39 -3.90 -9.89
C ILE A 105 8.22 -4.69 -10.52
N GLU A 106 8.22 -4.85 -11.84
CA GLU A 106 7.21 -5.64 -12.55
C GLU A 106 7.24 -7.12 -12.15
N GLU A 107 8.42 -7.63 -11.78
CA GLU A 107 8.62 -9.03 -11.40
C GLU A 107 7.79 -9.41 -10.16
N GLU A 108 7.14 -10.58 -10.20
CA GLU A 108 6.24 -11.04 -9.13
C GLU A 108 6.97 -11.21 -7.78
N ASP A 109 8.21 -11.71 -7.82
CA ASP A 109 9.04 -11.98 -6.64
C ASP A 109 9.94 -10.81 -6.24
N ASN A 110 9.67 -9.61 -6.75
CA ASN A 110 10.48 -8.44 -6.42
C ASN A 110 10.47 -8.18 -4.90
N PRO A 111 11.65 -8.17 -4.23
CA PRO A 111 11.73 -8.09 -2.77
C PRO A 111 11.25 -6.74 -2.23
N ILE A 112 11.43 -5.66 -3.00
CA ILE A 112 10.98 -4.31 -2.63
C ILE A 112 9.45 -4.24 -2.71
N ARG A 113 8.86 -4.77 -3.78
CA ARG A 113 7.41 -4.88 -3.94
C ARG A 113 6.78 -5.70 -2.83
N SER A 114 7.38 -6.83 -2.47
CA SER A 114 6.95 -7.68 -1.34
C SER A 114 7.05 -6.97 0.00
N LEU A 115 8.16 -6.25 0.24
CA LEU A 115 8.38 -5.48 1.45
C LEU A 115 7.33 -4.37 1.63
N ILE A 116 7.10 -3.56 0.59
CA ILE A 116 6.10 -2.48 0.61
C ILE A 116 4.70 -3.05 0.83
N ASP A 117 4.37 -4.18 0.19
CA ASP A 117 3.09 -4.84 0.37
C ASP A 117 2.85 -5.23 1.84
N LYS A 118 3.82 -5.92 2.46
CA LYS A 118 3.74 -6.32 3.87
C LYS A 118 3.58 -5.12 4.80
N ARG A 119 4.28 -4.01 4.52
CA ARG A 119 4.18 -2.78 5.31
C ARG A 119 2.81 -2.13 5.17
N ILE A 120 2.25 -2.07 3.95
CA ILE A 120 0.90 -1.55 3.71
C ILE A 120 -0.14 -2.44 4.41
N GLN A 121 -0.04 -3.76 4.29
CA GLN A 121 -0.94 -4.70 4.97
C GLN A 121 -0.90 -4.52 6.49
N LEU A 122 0.30 -4.39 7.07
CA LEU A 122 0.48 -4.11 8.50
C LEU A 122 -0.20 -2.79 8.90
N TYR A 123 0.02 -1.73 8.12
CA TYR A 123 -0.61 -0.43 8.35
C TYR A 123 -2.14 -0.52 8.30
N MET A 124 -2.71 -1.15 7.28
CA MET A 124 -4.15 -1.33 7.13
C MET A 124 -4.74 -2.17 8.26
N LYS A 125 -4.06 -3.25 8.67
CA LYS A 125 -4.48 -4.07 9.81
C LYS A 125 -4.52 -3.24 11.09
N ASN A 126 -3.46 -2.48 11.37
CA ASN A 126 -3.39 -1.63 12.56
C ASN A 126 -4.51 -0.58 12.55
N LEU A 127 -4.80 0.00 11.39
CA LEU A 127 -5.88 0.98 11.22
C LEU A 127 -7.26 0.38 11.56
N LEU A 128 -7.53 -0.85 11.11
CA LEU A 128 -8.79 -1.55 11.41
C LEU A 128 -8.94 -1.93 12.89
N CYS A 129 -7.85 -2.06 13.63
CA CYS A 129 -7.87 -2.33 15.06
C CYS A 129 -8.20 -1.09 15.90
N LEU A 130 -8.20 0.11 15.31
CA LEU A 130 -8.46 1.34 16.05
C LEU A 130 -9.97 1.55 16.25
N PRO A 131 -10.40 1.97 17.46
CA PRO A 131 -11.81 2.21 17.75
C PRO A 131 -12.38 3.41 16.98
N SER A 132 -11.53 4.36 16.59
CA SER A 132 -11.89 5.50 15.74
C SER A 132 -10.70 5.93 14.89
N PRO A 133 -10.57 5.41 13.66
CA PRO A 133 -9.47 5.74 12.74
C PRO A 133 -9.34 7.25 12.48
N GLN A 134 -10.46 7.99 12.54
CA GLN A 134 -10.49 9.44 12.29
C GLN A 134 -9.86 10.28 13.41
N LYS A 135 -9.59 9.69 14.59
CA LYS A 135 -9.08 10.43 15.77
C LYS A 135 -7.61 10.12 16.09
N CYS A 136 -7.09 9.01 15.59
CA CYS A 136 -5.72 8.59 15.81
C CYS A 136 -5.31 7.72 14.62
N MET A 137 -4.22 8.09 13.93
CA MET A 137 -3.66 7.26 12.85
C MET A 137 -2.53 6.39 13.42
N PRO A 138 -2.40 5.13 12.97
CA PRO A 138 -1.29 4.31 13.38
C PRO A 138 0.02 4.89 12.81
N PRO A 139 1.18 4.62 13.44
CA PRO A 139 2.45 5.05 12.91
C PRO A 139 2.70 4.44 11.52
N VAL A 140 3.16 5.27 10.59
CA VAL A 140 3.44 4.85 9.22
C VAL A 140 4.77 4.09 9.17
N PRO A 141 4.80 2.84 8.69
CA PRO A 141 6.04 2.10 8.50
C PRO A 141 7.03 2.82 7.58
N GLY A 142 8.33 2.61 7.81
CA GLY A 142 9.39 3.19 6.98
C GLY A 142 9.21 2.87 5.50
N GLY A 143 9.58 3.82 4.63
CA GLY A 143 9.40 3.71 3.17
C GLY A 143 7.98 4.02 2.67
N LEU A 144 6.99 4.22 3.55
CA LEU A 144 5.65 4.65 3.15
C LEU A 144 5.39 6.15 3.38
N ALA A 145 6.32 6.88 4.00
CA ALA A 145 6.15 8.31 4.32
C ALA A 145 5.81 9.16 3.08
N VAL A 146 6.35 8.82 1.92
CA VAL A 146 6.10 9.54 0.64
C VAL A 146 4.64 9.49 0.20
N ILE A 147 3.92 8.42 0.55
CA ILE A 147 2.49 8.22 0.25
C ILE A 147 1.61 8.33 1.51
N GLN A 148 2.14 8.84 2.63
CA GLN A 148 1.43 8.79 3.92
C GLN A 148 0.05 9.43 3.83
N GLN A 149 -0.04 10.64 3.30
CA GLN A 149 -1.29 11.39 3.22
C GLN A 149 -2.35 10.65 2.39
N GLU A 150 -1.94 10.12 1.22
CA GLU A 150 -2.82 9.37 0.34
C GLU A 150 -3.27 8.04 0.97
N LEU A 151 -2.34 7.36 1.67
CA LEU A 151 -2.59 6.11 2.37
C LEU A 151 -3.53 6.29 3.58
N GLU A 152 -3.40 7.40 4.29
CA GLU A 152 -4.28 7.79 5.39
C GLU A 152 -5.73 7.99 4.91
N VAL A 153 -5.91 8.75 3.83
CA VAL A 153 -7.24 8.99 3.23
C VAL A 153 -7.86 7.68 2.73
N LEU A 154 -7.11 6.91 1.96
CA LEU A 154 -7.54 5.61 1.42
C LEU A 154 -7.89 4.64 2.55
N GLY A 155 -7.02 4.55 3.56
CA GLY A 155 -7.22 3.71 4.74
C GLY A 155 -8.48 4.08 5.51
N CYS A 156 -8.77 5.37 5.70
CA CYS A 156 -9.99 5.82 6.36
C CYS A 156 -11.25 5.40 5.59
N GLN A 157 -11.23 5.53 4.26
CA GLN A 157 -12.33 5.10 3.39
C GLN A 157 -12.55 3.59 3.48
N TYR A 158 -11.46 2.82 3.44
CA TYR A 158 -11.48 1.37 3.62
C TYR A 158 -12.04 0.97 5.00
N ALA A 159 -11.53 1.56 6.08
CA ALA A 159 -11.96 1.26 7.44
C ALA A 159 -13.44 1.58 7.67
N ASN A 160 -13.96 2.66 7.08
CA ASN A 160 -15.39 2.99 7.15
C ASN A 160 -16.27 1.91 6.50
N ILE A 161 -15.87 1.39 5.33
CA ILE A 161 -16.58 0.31 4.65
C ILE A 161 -16.56 -0.96 5.51
N VAL A 162 -15.39 -1.35 6.01
CA VAL A 162 -15.23 -2.55 6.83
C VAL A 162 -16.03 -2.45 8.13
N ASN A 163 -15.97 -1.31 8.81
CA ASN A 163 -16.68 -1.10 10.08
C ASN A 163 -18.20 -1.10 9.90
N LEU A 164 -18.72 -0.49 8.82
CA LEU A 164 -20.14 -0.55 8.51
C LEU A 164 -20.58 -1.99 8.23
N ASN A 165 -19.83 -2.73 7.42
CA ASN A 165 -20.11 -4.14 7.15
C ASN A 165 -20.06 -4.99 8.43
N LYS A 166 -19.09 -4.75 9.31
CA LYS A 166 -19.00 -5.41 10.62
C LYS A 166 -20.19 -5.07 11.51
N GLN A 167 -20.66 -3.82 11.50
CA GLN A 167 -21.82 -3.41 12.30
C GLN A 167 -23.11 -4.07 11.81
N VAL A 168 -23.32 -4.13 10.50
CA VAL A 168 -24.52 -4.71 9.88
C VAL A 168 -24.53 -6.23 9.99
N TYR A 169 -23.43 -6.88 9.59
CA TYR A 169 -23.37 -8.34 9.49
C TYR A 169 -22.78 -9.04 10.71
N GLY A 170 -22.10 -8.30 11.59
CA GLY A 170 -21.47 -8.82 12.81
C GLY A 170 -22.41 -9.63 13.70
N PRO A 171 -23.65 -9.17 13.99
CA PRO A 171 -24.60 -9.95 14.78
C PRO A 171 -24.95 -11.31 14.16
N PHE A 172 -25.03 -11.39 12.83
CA PHE A 172 -25.32 -12.62 12.10
C PHE A 172 -24.14 -13.60 12.21
N TYR A 173 -22.92 -13.13 11.94
CA TYR A 173 -21.71 -13.96 12.09
C TYR A 173 -21.48 -14.38 13.54
N ALA A 174 -21.71 -13.49 14.51
CA ALA A 174 -21.60 -13.82 15.93
C ALA A 174 -22.59 -14.91 16.35
N ASN A 175 -23.79 -14.93 15.78
CA ASN A 175 -24.77 -15.99 16.05
C ASN A 175 -24.33 -17.35 15.48
N ILE A 176 -23.80 -17.37 14.26
CA ILE A 176 -23.25 -18.58 13.64
C ILE A 176 -22.08 -19.11 14.48
N LEU A 177 -21.11 -18.24 14.81
CA LEU A 177 -19.96 -18.61 15.63
C LEU A 177 -20.39 -19.11 17.01
N ARG A 178 -21.37 -18.48 17.66
CA ARG A 178 -21.88 -18.93 18.95
C ARG A 178 -22.44 -20.35 18.89
N LYS A 179 -23.20 -20.67 17.83
CA LYS A 179 -23.74 -22.02 17.63
C LYS A 179 -22.61 -23.04 17.40
N LEU A 180 -21.63 -22.72 16.57
CA LEU A 180 -20.53 -23.64 16.28
C LEU A 180 -19.60 -23.87 17.48
N LEU A 181 -19.36 -22.83 18.29
CA LEU A 181 -18.39 -22.90 19.40
C LEU A 181 -19.00 -23.37 20.71
N PHE A 182 -20.31 -23.17 20.94
CA PHE A 182 -20.94 -23.42 22.24
C PHE A 182 -22.18 -24.31 22.20
N SER A 183 -22.61 -24.80 21.03
CA SER A 183 -23.83 -25.62 20.92
C SER A 183 -23.60 -27.13 21.09
N GLU A 184 -22.35 -27.61 21.23
CA GLU A 184 -22.06 -29.02 21.56
C GLU A 184 -22.19 -29.35 23.05
N GLU A 185 -22.16 -28.38 23.96
CA GLU A 185 -22.22 -28.65 25.41
C GLU A 185 -23.65 -28.87 25.97
N ALA A 186 -24.68 -28.56 25.19
CA ALA A 186 -26.08 -28.72 25.63
C ALA A 186 -26.67 -30.11 25.31
N MET A 187 -26.13 -30.84 24.32
CA MET A 187 -26.67 -32.14 23.92
C MET A 187 -26.14 -33.30 24.77
N GLY A 188 -24.89 -33.20 25.26
CA GLY A 188 -24.29 -34.22 26.14
C GLY A 188 -24.80 -34.22 27.59
N LYS A 189 -25.44 -33.13 28.07
CA LYS A 189 -26.02 -33.09 29.42
C LYS A 189 -27.48 -33.54 29.48
N ALA A 190 -28.22 -33.47 28.38
CA ALA A 190 -29.61 -33.93 28.33
C ALA A 190 -29.70 -35.48 28.29
N GLU A 191 -28.79 -36.15 27.57
CA GLU A 191 -28.76 -37.63 27.50
C GLU A 191 -28.26 -38.27 28.81
N ALA A 192 -27.33 -37.65 29.52
CA ALA A 192 -26.85 -38.16 30.82
C ALA A 192 -27.91 -38.04 31.94
N SER A 193 -28.81 -37.04 31.87
CA SER A 193 -29.92 -36.91 32.83
C SER A 193 -31.15 -37.76 32.50
N ALA A 194 -31.29 -38.22 31.26
CA ALA A 194 -32.42 -39.05 30.82
C ALA A 194 -32.22 -40.55 31.06
N SER A 195 -30.98 -40.99 31.31
CA SER A 195 -30.63 -42.40 31.57
C SER A 195 -30.57 -42.78 33.06
N ALA A 196 -30.97 -41.89 33.97
CA ALA A 196 -30.86 -42.08 35.42
C ALA A 196 -32.20 -42.08 36.19
N ASN A 197 -33.33 -42.31 35.50
CA ASN A 197 -34.65 -42.53 36.13
C ASN A 197 -35.23 -43.88 35.72
#